data_AF-A0A0L8FKB6-F1
#
_entry.id   AF-A0A0L8FKB6-F1
#
_cell.length_a   1.000
_cell.length_b   1.000
_cell.length_c   1.000
_cell.angle_alpha   90.00
_cell.angle_beta   90.00
_cell.angle_gamma   90.00
#
_symmetry.space_group_name_H-M   'P 1'
#
loop_
_entity.id
_entity.type
_entity.pdbx_description
1 polymer ?
#
loop_
_entity_poly.entity_id
_entity_poly.type
_entity_poly.pdbx_seq_one_letter_code
_entity_poly.pdbx_strand_id
1 'polypeptide(L)' 'DFLQKEFSEENIHFWLAVDDFKRSLDVNKRNSIASEIFGKHLGPGASEPVNVDSLARQTAEQLLDKPTSTMFDAAQRQ' A
#
# COMPACT_ATOMS: atom_id res chain seq x y z
N ASP A 1 4.32 -10.08 23.83
CA ASP A 1 4.66 -8.65 23.78
C ASP A 1 4.03 -7.98 22.58
N PHE A 2 3.33 -6.88 22.81
CA PHE A 2 2.36 -6.22 21.93
C PHE A 2 2.94 -4.93 21.28
N LEU A 3 4.27 -4.78 21.26
CA LEU A 3 4.92 -3.45 21.13
C LEU A 3 6.09 -3.35 20.14
N GLN A 4 6.15 -4.20 19.09
CA GLN A 4 7.17 -4.03 18.02
C GLN A 4 6.62 -3.52 16.69
N LYS A 5 5.29 -3.47 16.49
CA LYS A 5 4.69 -3.09 15.20
C LYS A 5 4.61 -1.58 14.94
N GLU A 6 4.83 -0.74 15.95
CA GLU A 6 4.51 0.70 15.81
C GLU A 6 5.55 1.52 15.05
N PHE A 7 6.75 1.00 14.73
CA PHE A 7 7.76 1.76 13.97
C PHE A 7 8.68 0.90 13.11
N SER A 8 8.16 -0.15 12.47
CA SER A 8 8.96 -0.81 11.43
C SER A 8 9.06 0.13 10.22
N GLU A 9 10.27 0.40 9.72
CA GLU A 9 10.52 1.34 8.62
C GLU A 9 9.61 1.10 7.41
N GLU A 10 9.27 -0.17 7.13
CA GLU A 10 8.36 -0.55 6.05
C GLU A 10 6.96 0.05 6.21
N ASN A 11 6.43 0.16 7.43
CA ASN A 11 5.10 0.74 7.67
C ASN A 11 5.11 2.25 7.43
N ILE A 12 6.21 2.93 7.81
CA ILE A 12 6.39 4.36 7.56
C ILE A 12 6.54 4.62 6.05
N HIS A 13 7.38 3.84 5.37
CA HIS A 13 7.56 3.94 3.92
C HIS A 13 6.26 3.71 3.17
N PHE A 14 5.51 2.67 3.54
CA PHE A 14 4.21 2.40 2.95
C PHE A 14 3.23 3.54 3.18
N TRP A 15 3.15 4.08 4.41
CA TRP A 15 2.25 5.19 4.72
C TRP A 15 2.58 6.44 3.90
N LEU A 16 3.86 6.80 3.78
CA LEU A 16 4.31 7.94 2.98
C LEU A 16 4.03 7.73 1.49
N ALA A 17 4.28 6.54 0.97
CA ALA A 17 4.02 6.21 -0.43
C ALA A 17 2.52 6.30 -0.74
N VAL A 18 1.65 5.82 0.16
CA VAL A 18 0.19 5.92 0.02
C VAL A 18 -0.29 7.38 0.10
N ASP A 19 0.31 8.22 0.95
CA ASP A 19 -0.03 9.64 1.03
C ASP A 19 0.34 10.40 -0.26
N ASP A 20 1.51 10.13 -0.84
CA ASP A 20 1.91 10.72 -2.13
C ASP A 20 1.02 10.21 -3.29
N PHE A 21 0.73 8.91 -3.31
CA PHE A 21 -0.19 8.29 -4.26
C PHE A 21 -1.57 8.98 -4.28
N LYS A 22 -2.12 9.29 -3.09
CA LYS A 22 -3.41 9.98 -2.92
C LYS A 22 -3.42 11.38 -3.50
N ARG A 23 -2.27 12.07 -3.51
CA ARG A 23 -2.10 13.42 -4.05
C ARG A 23 -1.94 13.44 -5.57
N SER A 24 -1.61 12.30 -6.19
CA SER A 24 -1.46 12.22 -7.65
C SER A 24 -2.81 12.40 -8.35
N LEU A 25 -2.92 13.44 -9.19
CA LEU A 25 -4.10 13.72 -10.03
C LEU A 25 -4.00 13.06 -11.41
N ASP A 26 -2.80 12.70 -11.85
CA ASP A 26 -2.55 12.04 -13.13
C ASP A 26 -2.86 10.54 -13.02
N VAL A 27 -3.75 10.05 -13.89
CA VAL A 27 -4.21 8.65 -13.90
C VAL A 27 -3.10 7.68 -14.30
N ASN A 28 -2.28 8.03 -15.29
CA ASN A 28 -1.17 7.17 -15.73
C ASN A 28 -0.12 7.06 -14.64
N LYS A 29 0.24 8.20 -14.03
CA LYS A 29 1.16 8.24 -12.88
C LYS A 29 0.59 7.43 -11.70
N ARG A 30 -0.71 7.57 -11.42
CA ARG A 30 -1.38 6.82 -10.35
C ARG A 30 -1.29 5.32 -10.60
N ASN A 31 -1.49 4.86 -11.83
CA ASN A 31 -1.38 3.44 -12.16
C ASN A 31 0.03 2.89 -11.89
N SER A 32 1.05 3.60 -12.37
CA SER A 32 2.45 3.20 -12.13
C SER A 32 2.78 3.14 -10.63
N ILE A 33 2.39 4.17 -9.86
CA ILE A 33 2.65 4.22 -8.41
C ILE A 33 1.86 3.12 -7.67
N ALA A 34 0.60 2.84 -8.05
CA ALA A 34 -0.18 1.77 -7.43
C ALA A 34 0.51 0.41 -7.57
N SER A 35 0.97 0.08 -8.79
CA SER A 35 1.69 -1.18 -9.04
C SER A 35 3.01 -1.25 -8.25
N GLU A 36 3.73 -0.13 -8.16
CA GLU A 36 4.98 -0.05 -7.38
C GLU A 36 4.74 -0.26 -5.88
N ILE A 37 3.79 0.47 -5.29
CA ILE A 37 3.43 0.35 -3.87
C ILE A 37 2.98 -1.07 -3.56
N PHE A 38 2.11 -1.64 -4.39
CA PHE A 38 1.64 -3.00 -4.19
C PHE A 38 2.79 -3.99 -4.27
N GLY A 39 3.60 -3.97 -5.32
CA GLY A 39 4.73 -4.89 -5.48
C GLY A 39 5.75 -4.78 -4.34
N LYS A 40 6.01 -3.57 -3.86
CA LYS A 40 7.00 -3.30 -2.81
C LYS A 40 6.54 -3.73 -1.41
N HIS A 41 5.24 -3.57 -1.10
CA HIS A 41 4.74 -3.68 0.27
C HIS A 41 3.68 -4.76 0.50
N LEU A 42 2.88 -5.10 -0.52
CA LEU A 42 1.69 -5.95 -0.38
C LEU A 42 1.73 -7.22 -1.22
N GLY A 43 2.50 -7.22 -2.31
CA GLY A 43 2.56 -8.30 -3.28
C GLY A 43 3.28 -9.55 -2.77
N PRO A 44 3.05 -10.70 -3.43
CA PRO A 44 3.80 -11.91 -3.13
C PRO A 44 5.29 -11.68 -3.42
N GLY A 45 6.13 -11.81 -2.39
CA GLY A 45 7.57 -11.53 -2.51
C GLY A 45 7.95 -10.05 -2.37
N ALA A 46 7.08 -9.23 -1.79
CA ALA A 46 7.38 -7.85 -1.42
C ALA A 46 8.72 -7.72 -0.68
N SER A 47 9.52 -6.72 -1.08
CA SER A 47 10.84 -6.44 -0.49
C SER A 47 10.73 -5.74 0.87
N GLU A 48 9.66 -4.98 1.10
CA GLU A 48 9.35 -4.29 2.36
C GLU A 48 7.91 -4.62 2.81
N PRO A 49 7.62 -5.89 3.18
CA PRO A 49 6.26 -6.35 3.39
C PRO A 49 5.64 -5.75 4.66
N VAL A 50 4.51 -5.06 4.51
CA VAL A 50 3.76 -4.51 5.67
C VAL A 50 2.81 -5.55 6.27
N ASN A 51 2.61 -5.45 7.59
CA ASN A 51 1.77 -6.39 8.33
C ASN A 51 0.30 -5.96 8.34
N VAL A 52 -0.38 -6.17 7.21
CA VAL A 52 -1.81 -5.91 7.04
C VAL A 52 -2.62 -7.20 6.91
N ASP A 53 -3.91 -7.13 7.19
CA ASP A 53 -4.84 -8.23 7.00
C ASP A 53 -4.89 -8.71 5.53
N SER A 54 -5.22 -10.00 5.36
CA SER A 54 -5.31 -10.61 4.04
C SER A 54 -6.45 -10.02 3.20
N LEU A 55 -7.44 -9.41 3.84
CA LEU A 55 -8.57 -8.76 3.17
C LEU A 55 -8.17 -7.42 2.55
N ALA A 56 -7.43 -6.56 3.25
CA ALA A 56 -6.95 -5.30 2.67
C ALA A 56 -5.96 -5.56 1.53
N ARG A 57 -5.10 -6.58 1.67
CA ARG A 57 -4.19 -6.99 0.59
C ARG A 57 -4.95 -7.42 -0.67
N GLN A 58 -5.93 -8.31 -0.55
CA GLN A 58 -6.76 -8.75 -1.69
C GLN A 58 -7.56 -7.59 -2.29
N THR A 59 -8.08 -6.70 -1.46
CA THR A 59 -8.80 -5.51 -1.93
C THR A 59 -7.89 -4.61 -2.77
N ALA A 60 -6.66 -4.35 -2.30
CA ALA A 60 -5.67 -3.60 -3.05
C ALA A 60 -5.30 -4.30 -4.37
N GLU A 61 -5.15 -5.62 -4.35
CA GLU A 61 -4.84 -6.43 -5.54
C GLU A 61 -5.93 -6.32 -6.62
N GLN A 62 -7.20 -6.45 -6.24
CA GLN A 62 -8.35 -6.32 -7.15
C GLN A 62 -8.47 -4.92 -7.77
N LEU A 63 -7.96 -3.91 -7.09
CA LEU A 63 -8.00 -2.53 -7.54
C LEU A 63 -6.78 -2.14 -8.39
N LEU A 64 -5.80 -3.03 -8.60
CA LEU A 64 -4.61 -2.74 -9.42
C LEU A 64 -4.94 -2.49 -10.89
N ASP A 65 -5.96 -3.15 -11.43
CA ASP A 65 -6.39 -2.93 -12.83
C ASP A 65 -7.04 -1.55 -13.03
N LYS A 66 -7.65 -1.02 -11.96
CA LYS A 66 -8.24 0.32 -11.96
C LYS A 66 -8.00 1.05 -10.64
N PRO A 67 -6.77 1.57 -10.42
CA PRO A 67 -6.36 2.23 -9.19
C PRO A 67 -7.23 3.42 -8.82
N THR A 68 -7.74 3.40 -7.60
CA THR A 68 -8.46 4.52 -6.98
C THR A 68 -7.60 5.14 -5.89
N SER A 69 -7.76 6.44 -5.61
CA SER A 69 -7.00 7.11 -4.56
C SER A 69 -7.20 6.48 -3.17
N THR A 70 -8.26 5.70 -2.98
CA THR A 70 -8.60 5.05 -1.72
C THR A 70 -8.23 3.57 -1.66
N MET A 71 -7.59 3.00 -2.70
CA MET A 71 -7.36 1.55 -2.78
C MET A 71 -6.50 0.99 -1.63
N PHE A 72 -5.63 1.80 -1.04
CA PHE A 72 -4.77 1.43 0.08
C PHE A 72 -5.31 1.86 1.45
N ASP A 73 -6.50 2.48 1.53
CA ASP A 73 -7.04 3.00 2.80
C ASP A 73 -7.20 1.92 3.87
N ALA A 74 -7.66 0.73 3.48
CA ALA A 74 -7.84 -0.38 4.41
C ALA A 74 -6.49 -0.89 4.95
N ALA A 75 -5.47 -0.91 4.10
CA ALA A 75 -4.12 -1.32 4.46
C ALA A 75 -3.40 -0.26 5.30
N GLN A 76 -3.63 1.04 5.04
CA GLN A 76 -2.98 2.15 5.75
C GLN A 76 -3.55 2.41 7.15
N ARG A 77 -4.74 1.89 7.47
CA ARG A 77 -5.42 2.07 8.77
C ARG A 77 -5.11 0.97 9.80
N GLN A 78 -4.23 0.04 9.46
CA GLN A 78 -3.82 -1.11 10.29
C GLN A 78 -2.38 -0.94 10.78
#